data_AF-A0A7G9BT17-F1
#
_entry.id   AF-A0A7G9BT17-F1
#
_cell.length_a   1.000
_cell.length_b   1.000
_cell.length_c   1.000
_cell.angle_alpha   90.00
_cell.angle_beta   90.00
_cell.angle_gamma   90.00
#
_symmetry.space_group_name_H-M   'P 1'
#
loop_
_entity.id
_entity.type
_entity.pdbx_description
1 polymer ?
#
loop_
_entity_poly.entity_id
_entity_poly.type
_entity_poly.pdbx_seq_one_letter_code
_entity_poly.pdbx_strand_id
1 'polypeptide(L)' 'MSIVDNKNMAKRLIEKRHITPEQATKILNKRGIEVNEKQAKIILDFLYILAKLTVNQYFRKD' A
#
# COMPACT_ATOMS: atom_id res chain seq x y z
N MET A 1 5.14 -20.76 -11.80
CA MET A 1 5.44 -19.45 -11.17
C MET A 1 6.40 -19.71 -10.01
N SER A 2 7.58 -19.08 -9.97
CA SER A 2 8.62 -19.38 -8.97
C SER A 2 8.48 -18.51 -7.70
N ILE A 3 9.05 -18.97 -6.58
CA ILE A 3 9.09 -18.21 -5.31
C ILE A 3 9.84 -16.87 -5.49
N VAL A 4 10.82 -16.84 -6.39
CA VAL A 4 11.59 -15.64 -6.76
C VAL A 4 10.70 -14.60 -7.44
N ASP A 5 9.76 -15.03 -8.28
CA ASP A 5 8.82 -14.14 -8.97
C ASP A 5 7.88 -13.41 -7.99
N ASN A 6 7.43 -14.12 -6.94
CA ASN A 6 6.55 -13.54 -5.93
C ASN A 6 7.27 -12.48 -5.08
N LYS A 7 8.54 -12.74 -4.72
CA LYS A 7 9.39 -11.80 -3.99
C LYS A 7 9.68 -10.53 -4.80
N ASN A 8 9.89 -10.68 -6.11
CA ASN A 8 10.11 -9.55 -7.03
C ASN A 8 8.84 -8.70 -7.24
N MET A 9 7.66 -9.33 -7.27
CA MET A 9 6.38 -8.62 -7.37
C MET A 9 6.10 -7.78 -6.11
N ALA A 10 6.31 -8.35 -4.93
CA ALA A 10 6.18 -7.64 -3.66
C ALA A 10 7.16 -6.46 -3.57
N LYS A 11 8.42 -6.64 -4.02
CA LYS A 11 9.44 -5.59 -4.04
C LYS A 11 9.04 -4.40 -4.94
N ARG A 12 8.56 -4.66 -6.15
CA ARG A 12 8.07 -3.60 -7.07
C ARG A 12 6.86 -2.83 -6.54
N LEU A 13 6.00 -3.48 -5.74
CA LEU A 13 4.87 -2.82 -5.09
C LEU A 13 5.30 -1.92 -3.92
N ILE A 14 6.48 -2.18 -3.33
CA ILE A 14 7.06 -1.36 -2.25
C ILE A 14 7.82 -0.17 -2.83
N GLU A 15 8.59 -0.36 -3.91
CA GLU A 15 9.39 0.70 -4.56
C GLU A 15 8.55 1.84 -5.15
N LYS A 16 7.28 1.59 -5.50
CA LYS A 16 6.36 2.63 -6.03
C LYS A 16 5.56 3.38 -4.96
N ARG A 17 5.80 3.12 -3.67
CA ARG A 17 5.04 3.79 -2.61
C ARG A 17 5.58 5.19 -2.38
N HIS A 18 4.71 6.18 -2.57
CA HIS A 18 5.02 7.57 -2.27
C HIS A 18 4.92 7.90 -0.77
N ILE A 19 4.34 7.01 0.03
CA ILE A 19 4.11 7.16 1.48
C ILE A 19 4.70 5.94 2.18
N THR A 20 5.50 6.15 3.24
CA THR A 20 6.06 5.10 4.11
C THR A 20 5.10 4.76 5.28
N PRO A 21 5.25 3.59 5.95
CA PRO A 21 4.48 3.29 7.16
C PRO A 21 4.62 4.33 8.28
N GLU A 22 5.82 4.88 8.47
CA GLU A 22 6.07 5.96 9.43
C GLU A 22 5.30 7.24 9.07
N GLN A 23 5.30 7.63 7.79
CA GLN A 23 4.52 8.78 7.30
C GLN A 23 3.02 8.53 7.48
N ALA A 24 2.53 7.33 7.15
CA ALA A 24 1.15 6.94 7.36
C ALA A 24 0.76 7.02 8.85
N THR A 25 1.64 6.57 9.75
CA THR A 25 1.44 6.66 11.20
C THR A 25 1.28 8.11 11.64
N LYS A 26 2.17 9.01 11.21
CA LYS A 26 2.09 10.44 11.51
C LYS A 26 0.79 11.07 11.00
N ILE A 27 0.35 10.71 9.80
CA ILE A 27 -0.89 11.24 9.20
C ILE A 27 -2.13 10.77 9.97
N LEU A 28 -2.20 9.48 10.30
CA LEU A 28 -3.32 8.87 10.99
C LEU A 28 -3.44 9.40 12.43
N ASN A 29 -2.33 9.45 13.17
CA ASN A 29 -2.31 9.98 14.53
C ASN A 29 -2.70 11.47 14.57
N LYS A 30 -2.25 12.28 13.60
CA LYS A 30 -2.67 13.69 13.47
C LYS A 30 -4.18 13.86 13.26
N ARG A 31 -4.89 12.83 12.83
CA ARG A 31 -6.35 12.83 12.64
C ARG A 31 -7.10 12.10 13.75
N GLY A 32 -6.44 11.79 14.87
CA GLY A 32 -7.05 11.10 16.01
C GLY A 32 -7.20 9.59 15.81
N ILE A 33 -6.58 9.01 14.78
CA ILE A 33 -6.55 7.56 14.57
C ILE A 33 -5.24 7.03 15.13
N GLU A 34 -5.24 6.65 16.40
CA GLU A 34 -4.05 6.14 17.08
C GLU A 34 -3.67 4.75 16.56
N VAL A 35 -2.53 4.69 15.87
CA VAL A 35 -1.96 3.45 15.35
C VAL A 35 -0.44 3.43 15.56
N ASN A 36 0.10 2.22 15.71
CA ASN A 36 1.53 1.98 15.60
C ASN A 36 1.95 1.71 14.15
N GLU A 37 3.26 1.67 13.90
CA GLU A 37 3.80 1.51 12.55
C GLU A 37 3.37 0.19 11.87
N LYS A 38 3.22 -0.90 12.62
CA LYS A 38 2.75 -2.19 12.08
C LYS A 38 1.30 -2.08 11.60
N GLN A 39 0.44 -1.43 12.37
CA GLN A 39 -0.96 -1.18 12.01
C GLN A 39 -1.05 -0.23 10.80
N ALA A 40 -0.27 0.86 10.81
CA ALA A 40 -0.20 1.80 9.71
C ALA A 40 0.27 1.13 8.41
N LYS A 41 1.22 0.20 8.50
CA LYS A 41 1.66 -0.62 7.36
C LYS A 41 0.50 -1.44 6.78
N ILE A 42 -0.27 -2.12 7.61
CA ILE A 42 -1.42 -2.94 7.16
C ILE A 42 -2.46 -2.07 6.46
N ILE A 43 -2.80 -0.93 7.06
CA ILE A 43 -3.74 0.04 6.48
C ILE A 43 -3.22 0.53 5.12
N LEU A 44 -1.97 0.93 5.06
CA LEU A 44 -1.33 1.43 3.85
C LEU A 44 -1.29 0.36 2.75
N ASP A 45 -0.95 -0.90 3.10
CA ASP A 45 -0.98 -2.03 2.17
C ASP A 45 -2.36 -2.22 1.55
N PHE A 46 -3.41 -2.17 2.37
CA PHE A 46 -4.80 -2.30 1.94
C PHE A 46 -5.20 -1.17 0.98
N LEU A 47 -4.87 0.07 1.32
CA LEU A 47 -5.20 1.25 0.49
C LEU A 47 -4.51 1.20 -0.89
N TYR A 48 -3.25 0.77 -0.97
CA TYR A 48 -2.56 0.60 -2.26
C TYR A 48 -3.19 -0.51 -3.12
N ILE A 49 -3.64 -1.61 -2.50
CA ILE A 49 -4.35 -2.67 -3.21
C ILE A 49 -5.66 -2.13 -3.79
N LEU A 50 -6.47 -1.44 -2.98
CA LEU A 50 -7.72 -0.83 -3.42
C LEU A 50 -7.49 0.17 -4.57
N ALA A 51 -6.56 1.10 -4.40
CA ALA A 51 -6.25 2.11 -5.43
C ALA A 51 -5.87 1.45 -6.76
N LYS A 52 -5.02 0.41 -6.73
CA LYS A 52 -4.63 -0.33 -7.93
C LYS A 52 -5.82 -1.05 -8.58
N LEU A 53 -6.68 -1.68 -7.78
CA LEU A 53 -7.88 -2.36 -8.30
C LEU A 53 -8.83 -1.36 -8.94
N THR A 54 -9.11 -0.24 -8.29
CA THR A 54 -10.00 0.81 -8.80
C THR A 54 -9.46 1.43 -10.09
N VAL A 55 -8.18 1.80 -10.12
CA VAL A 55 -7.52 2.32 -11.34
C VAL A 55 -7.59 1.28 -12.45
N ASN A 56 -7.22 0.02 -12.19
CA ASN A 56 -7.30 -1.02 -13.20
C ASN A 56 -8.73 -1.23 -13.72
N GLN A 57 -9.77 -1.13 -12.89
CA GLN A 57 -11.15 -1.24 -13.34
C GLN A 57 -11.56 -0.04 -14.21
N TYR A 58 -11.09 1.16 -13.87
CA TYR A 58 -11.44 2.39 -14.58
C TYR A 58 -10.75 2.51 -15.94
N PHE A 59 -9.48 2.10 -16.03
CA PHE A 59 -8.66 2.20 -17.26
C PHE A 59 -8.64 0.94 -18.12
N ARG A 60 -9.39 -0.12 -17.77
CA ARG A 60 -9.56 -1.33 -18.62
C ARG A 60 -10.92 -1.38 -19.32
N LYS A 61 -11.70 -0.31 -19.26
CA LYS A 61 -12.78 -0.06 -20.23
C LYS A 61 -12.13 0.66 -21.42
N ASP A 62 -11.63 -0.14 -22.36
CA ASP A 62 -11.48 0.13 -23.80
C ASP A 62 -11.00 -1.16 -24.47
#